data_AF-A0AAV1KQH1-F1
#
_entry.id   AF-A0AAV1KQH1-F1
#
_cell.length_a   1.000
_cell.length_b   1.000
_cell.length_c   1.000
_cell.angle_alpha   90.00
_cell.angle_beta   90.00
_cell.angle_gamma   90.00
#
_symmetry.space_group_name_H-M   'P 1'
#
loop_
_entity.id
_entity.type
_entity.pdbx_description
1 polymer ?
#
loop_
_entity_poly.entity_id
_entity_poly.type
_entity_poly.pdbx_seq_one_letter_code
_entity_poly.pdbx_strand_id
1 'polypeptide(L)'
;MRSLRKMCGVTMADRKRNEEIRNMAGLKDDLITKIDKGLLRWFGYVERMSEDRMVKKIYSAKVNIKRCRGRTRVIFEDHVSKLLEEGRVKSTRIPRRACMKKIMNLKEAKEVCKDRDTWRSVLSGYPVRDCA
;
A
#
# COMPACT_ATOMS: atom_id res chain seq x y z
N MET A 1 17.45 -3.97 12.35
CA MET A 1 17.35 -4.03 13.83
C MET A 1 18.60 -3.59 14.58
N ARG A 2 19.82 -3.81 14.06
CA ARG A 2 21.08 -3.42 14.74
C ARG A 2 21.18 -1.92 15.07
N SER A 3 20.79 -1.04 14.15
CA SER A 3 20.75 0.42 14.37
C SER A 3 19.75 0.83 15.46
N LEU A 4 18.52 0.31 15.40
CA LEU A 4 17.49 0.56 16.42
C LEU A 4 17.90 0.05 17.80
N ARG A 5 18.51 -1.14 17.86
CA ARG A 5 19.09 -1.70 19.08
C ARG A 5 20.13 -0.75 19.69
N LYS A 6 21.08 -0.26 18.87
CA LYS A 6 22.09 0.71 19.31
C LYS A 6 21.47 2.02 19.81
N MET A 7 20.48 2.55 19.09
CA MET A 7 19.77 3.79 19.44
C MET A 7 18.99 3.65 20.76
N CYS A 8 18.38 2.49 21.01
CA CYS A 8 17.65 2.20 22.25
C CYS A 8 18.55 1.65 23.38
N GLY A 9 19.87 1.54 23.17
CA GLY A 9 20.79 0.99 24.17
C GLY A 9 20.60 -0.51 24.46
N VAL A 10 19.98 -1.26 23.54
CA VAL A 10 19.66 -2.69 23.70
C VAL A 10 20.67 -3.54 22.95
N THR A 11 21.18 -4.58 23.58
CA THR A 11 22.10 -5.57 23.01
C THR A 11 21.36 -6.83 22.56
N MET A 12 22.09 -7.85 22.09
CA MET A 12 21.49 -9.16 21.81
C MET A 12 21.25 -9.98 23.09
N ALA A 13 22.01 -9.71 24.16
CA ALA A 13 21.91 -10.42 25.44
C ALA A 13 20.56 -10.15 26.13
N ASP A 14 19.97 -8.98 25.89
CA ASP A 14 18.67 -8.59 26.45
C ASP A 14 17.49 -9.40 25.89
N ARG A 15 17.70 -10.21 24.84
CA ARG A 15 16.71 -11.10 24.21
C ARG A 15 15.34 -10.45 23.88
N LYS A 16 15.29 -9.12 23.79
CA LYS A 16 14.08 -8.37 23.43
C LYS A 16 13.61 -8.67 22.01
N ARG A 17 12.30 -8.82 21.85
CA ARG A 17 11.66 -9.02 20.54
C ARG A 17 11.83 -7.78 19.66
N ASN A 18 11.77 -7.97 18.35
CA ASN A 18 11.95 -6.86 17.41
C ASN A 18 10.81 -5.83 17.49
N GLU A 19 9.59 -6.27 17.79
CA GLU A 19 8.45 -5.39 18.07
C GLU A 19 8.70 -4.47 19.26
N GLU A 20 9.18 -5.01 20.40
CA GLU A 20 9.51 -4.22 21.58
C GLU A 20 10.53 -3.12 21.27
N ILE A 21 11.54 -3.44 20.45
CA ILE A 21 12.58 -2.47 20.06
C ILE A 21 12.01 -1.39 19.13
N ARG A 22 11.10 -1.74 18.23
CA ARG A 22 10.39 -0.78 17.39
C ARG A 22 9.49 0.13 18.23
N ASN A 23 8.79 -0.44 19.21
CA ASN A 23 7.95 0.32 20.15
C ASN A 23 8.78 1.28 21.00
N MET A 24 9.93 0.83 21.54
CA MET A 24 10.87 1.70 22.25
C MET A 24 11.42 2.84 21.37
N ALA A 25 11.59 2.59 20.07
CA ALA A 25 12.00 3.60 19.10
C ALA A 25 10.84 4.49 18.60
N GLY A 26 9.61 4.31 19.09
CA GLY A 26 8.43 5.06 18.65
C GLY A 26 7.95 4.72 17.22
N LEU A 27 8.41 3.60 16.65
CA LEU A 27 8.03 3.15 15.31
C LEU A 27 6.69 2.39 15.38
N LYS A 28 5.59 3.13 15.20
CA LYS A 28 4.22 2.59 15.20
C LYS A 28 3.87 1.75 13.97
N ASP A 29 4.39 2.15 12.81
CA ASP A 29 4.12 1.46 11.54
C ASP A 29 5.25 0.49 11.20
N ASP A 30 4.90 -0.76 10.91
CA ASP A 30 5.85 -1.71 10.34
C ASP A 30 6.37 -1.24 8.96
N LEU A 31 7.57 -1.70 8.60
CA LEU A 31 8.20 -1.40 7.33
C LEU A 31 7.31 -1.80 6.14
N ILE A 32 6.64 -2.96 6.21
CA ILE A 32 5.76 -3.43 5.14
C ILE A 32 4.60 -2.46 4.96
N THR A 33 3.95 -2.05 6.06
CA THR A 33 2.87 -1.05 6.03
C THR A 33 3.33 0.26 5.40
N LYS A 34 4.55 0.73 5.70
CA LYS A 34 5.11 1.94 5.08
C LYS A 34 5.31 1.78 3.58
N ILE A 35 5.81 0.63 3.14
CA ILE A 35 5.98 0.30 1.72
C ILE A 35 4.62 0.26 1.01
N ASP A 36 3.63 -0.41 1.60
CA ASP A 36 2.27 -0.53 1.07
C ASP A 36 1.62 0.86 0.90
N LYS A 37 1.68 1.71 1.94
CA LYS A 37 1.22 3.10 1.89
C LYS A 37 1.97 3.91 0.82
N GLY A 38 3.26 3.67 0.64
CA GLY A 38 4.09 4.30 -0.41
C GLY A 38 3.64 3.91 -1.82
N LEU A 39 3.37 2.63 -2.05
CA LEU A 39 2.86 2.10 -3.32
C LEU A 39 1.48 2.68 -3.65
N LEU A 40 0.55 2.70 -2.70
CA LEU A 40 -0.78 3.28 -2.89
C LEU A 40 -0.71 4.81 -3.10
N ARG A 41 0.22 5.50 -2.44
CA ARG A 41 0.47 6.92 -2.66
C ARG A 41 0.96 7.19 -4.08
N TRP A 42 1.91 6.39 -4.56
CA TRP A 42 2.41 6.49 -5.93
C TRP A 42 1.32 6.15 -6.96
N PHE A 43 0.52 5.12 -6.72
CA PHE A 43 -0.64 4.78 -7.56
C PHE A 43 -1.58 5.97 -7.72
N GLY A 44 -2.04 6.58 -6.62
CA GLY A 44 -2.93 7.74 -6.71
C GLY A 44 -2.25 8.95 -7.36
N TYR A 45 -0.94 9.13 -7.17
CA TYR A 45 -0.19 10.19 -7.83
C TYR A 45 -0.16 10.01 -9.35
N VAL A 46 0.18 8.80 -9.82
CA VAL A 46 0.17 8.46 -11.25
C VAL A 46 -1.24 8.53 -11.81
N GLU A 47 -2.27 8.09 -11.08
CA GLU A 47 -3.64 8.16 -11.59
C GLU A 47 -4.11 9.59 -11.86
N ARG A 48 -3.64 10.57 -11.07
CA ARG A 48 -3.91 12.00 -11.26
C ARG A 48 -2.95 12.73 -12.21
N MET A 49 -1.88 12.09 -12.68
CA MET A 49 -0.98 12.72 -13.65
C MET A 49 -1.69 12.95 -14.99
N SER A 50 -1.31 14.03 -15.68
CA SER A 50 -1.77 14.26 -17.05
C SER A 50 -1.30 13.14 -17.99
N GLU A 51 -2.11 12.84 -19.00
CA GLU A 51 -1.83 11.78 -19.97
C GLU A 51 -0.60 12.05 -20.82
N ASP A 52 -0.18 13.31 -20.95
CA ASP A 52 1.00 13.70 -21.72
C ASP A 52 2.31 13.21 -21.10
N ARG A 53 2.33 13.01 -19.78
CA ARG A 53 3.54 12.61 -19.04
C ARG A 53 3.93 11.19 -19.44
N MET A 54 5.22 11.01 -19.76
CA MET A 54 5.78 9.72 -20.14
C MET A 54 5.48 8.61 -19.11
N VAL A 55 5.51 8.93 -17.81
CA VAL A 55 5.20 7.97 -16.73
C VAL A 55 3.77 7.45 -16.85
N LYS A 56 2.78 8.33 -17.09
CA LYS A 56 1.38 7.95 -17.27
C LYS A 56 1.19 7.11 -18.53
N LYS A 57 1.84 7.49 -19.63
CA LYS A 57 1.82 6.73 -20.90
C LYS A 57 2.37 5.32 -20.71
N ILE A 58 3.52 5.15 -20.05
CA ILE A 58 4.12 3.84 -19.77
C ILE A 58 3.23 3.02 -18.83
N TYR A 59 2.68 3.65 -17.79
CA TYR A 59 1.79 2.99 -16.85
C TYR A 59 0.50 2.47 -17.53
N SER A 60 -0.10 3.27 -18.41
CA SER A 60 -1.30 2.88 -19.17
C SER A 60 -1.01 1.92 -20.32
N ALA A 61 0.25 1.79 -20.77
CA ALA A 61 0.63 0.96 -21.89
C ALA A 61 0.46 -0.54 -21.54
N LYS A 62 -0.48 -1.20 -22.21
CA LYS A 62 -0.63 -2.66 -22.14
C LYS A 62 0.32 -3.32 -23.12
N VAL A 63 1.47 -3.74 -22.62
CA VAL A 63 2.49 -4.42 -23.42
C VAL A 63 2.19 -5.91 -23.49
N ASN A 64 1.61 -6.36 -24.61
CA ASN A 64 1.40 -7.78 -24.92
C ASN A 64 2.69 -8.44 -25.42
N ILE A 65 3.70 -8.52 -24.55
CA ILE A 65 4.94 -9.25 -24.84
C ILE A 65 4.92 -10.61 -24.12
N LYS A 66 5.35 -11.65 -24.84
CA LYS A 66 5.62 -12.97 -24.27
C LYS A 66 6.69 -12.82 -23.17
N ARG A 67 6.29 -12.95 -21.89
CA ARG A 67 7.21 -12.80 -20.77
C ARG A 67 8.24 -13.93 -20.75
N CYS A 68 9.49 -13.58 -20.46
CA CYS A 68 10.57 -14.55 -20.27
C CYS A 68 10.26 -15.50 -19.10
N ARG A 69 10.73 -16.75 -19.22
CA ARG A 69 10.63 -17.75 -18.15
C ARG A 69 11.33 -17.23 -16.89
N GLY A 70 10.69 -17.38 -15.73
CA GLY A 70 11.19 -16.91 -14.42
C GLY A 70 10.71 -15.52 -13.99
N ARG A 71 10.24 -14.66 -14.92
CA ARG A 71 9.64 -13.37 -14.54
C ARG A 71 8.22 -13.57 -14.03
N THR A 72 7.93 -13.06 -12.83
CA THR A 72 6.60 -13.14 -12.22
C THR A 72 5.54 -12.52 -13.13
N ARG A 73 4.37 -13.18 -13.20
CA ARG A 73 3.23 -12.73 -14.00
C ARG A 73 2.47 -11.56 -13.39
N VAL A 74 2.58 -11.39 -12.07
CA VAL A 74 1.99 -10.28 -11.29
C VAL A 74 2.44 -8.93 -11.85
N ILE A 75 1.47 -8.06 -12.11
CA ILE A 75 1.66 -6.69 -12.57
C ILE A 75 1.43 -5.74 -11.38
N PHE A 76 1.89 -4.50 -11.50
CA PHE A 76 1.64 -3.48 -10.49
C PHE A 76 0.15 -3.33 -10.15
N GLU A 77 -0.74 -3.36 -11.15
CA GLU A 77 -2.20 -3.30 -10.94
C GLU A 77 -2.73 -4.47 -10.09
N ASP A 78 -2.20 -5.68 -10.30
CA ASP A 78 -2.54 -6.85 -9.49
C ASP A 78 -2.07 -6.66 -8.05
N HIS A 79 -0.89 -6.07 -7.87
CA HIS A 79 -0.35 -5.78 -6.55
C HIS A 79 -1.19 -4.73 -5.81
N VAL A 80 -1.61 -3.66 -6.49
CA VAL A 80 -2.55 -2.67 -5.92
C VAL A 80 -3.87 -3.32 -5.53
N SER A 81 -4.41 -4.18 -6.40
CA SER A 81 -5.66 -4.91 -6.11
C SER A 81 -5.53 -5.75 -4.85
N LYS A 82 -4.42 -6.50 -4.73
CA LYS A 82 -4.11 -7.28 -3.53
C LYS A 82 -3.97 -6.42 -2.27
N LEU A 83 -3.30 -5.25 -2.36
CA LEU A 83 -3.15 -4.34 -1.22
C LEU A 83 -4.48 -3.75 -0.74
N LEU A 84 -5.41 -3.47 -1.67
CA LEU A 84 -6.76 -3.01 -1.33
C LEU A 84 -7.57 -4.11 -0.63
N GLU A 85 -7.41 -5.35 -1.06
CA GLU A 85 -8.02 -6.54 -0.44
C GLU A 85 -7.47 -6.79 0.97
N GLU A 86 -6.15 -6.86 1.10
CA GLU A 86 -5.46 -7.09 2.38
C GLU A 86 -5.73 -5.96 3.38
N GLY A 87 -5.77 -4.71 2.90
CA GLY A 87 -6.12 -3.55 3.70
C GLY A 87 -7.60 -3.44 4.07
N ARG A 88 -8.46 -4.35 3.57
CA ARG A 88 -9.94 -4.29 3.69
C ARG A 88 -10.49 -2.89 3.42
N VAL A 89 -9.89 -2.20 2.45
CA VAL A 89 -10.25 -0.80 2.15
C VAL A 89 -11.66 -0.80 1.58
N LYS A 90 -12.59 -0.13 2.25
CA LYS A 90 -14.01 -0.15 1.88
C LYS A 90 -14.25 0.70 0.65
N SER A 91 -15.16 0.23 -0.19
CA SER A 91 -15.76 1.00 -1.29
C SER A 91 -16.37 2.30 -0.75
N THR A 92 -16.21 3.40 -1.50
CA THR A 92 -16.87 4.68 -1.22
C THR A 92 -18.26 4.74 -1.85
N ARG A 93 -18.53 3.91 -2.86
CA ARG A 93 -19.82 3.73 -3.53
C ARG A 93 -20.71 2.71 -2.78
N ILE A 94 -21.07 2.99 -1.53
CA ILE A 94 -21.98 2.12 -0.77
C ILE A 94 -23.43 2.55 -1.04
N PRO A 95 -24.29 1.74 -1.72
CA PRO A 95 -25.72 1.99 -1.74
C PRO A 95 -26.32 1.75 -0.35
N ARG A 96 -27.36 2.50 0.01
CA ARG A 96 -28.04 2.56 1.33
C ARG A 96 -28.47 1.21 1.98
N ARG A 97 -28.31 0.06 1.32
CA ARG A 97 -28.62 -1.27 1.88
C ARG A 97 -27.40 -1.81 2.63
N ALA A 98 -27.43 -1.61 3.95
CA ALA A 98 -26.32 -1.58 4.88
C ALA A 98 -25.59 -2.91 5.24
N CYS A 99 -25.72 -4.01 4.50
CA CYS A 99 -25.24 -5.32 4.99
C CYS A 99 -23.93 -5.85 4.37
N MET A 100 -23.42 -5.33 3.26
CA MET A 100 -22.19 -5.85 2.64
C MET A 100 -21.18 -4.74 2.39
N LYS A 101 -20.25 -4.54 3.36
CA LYS A 101 -19.08 -3.67 3.18
C LYS A 101 -18.17 -4.29 2.11
N LYS A 102 -18.34 -3.89 0.86
CA LYS A 102 -17.52 -4.39 -0.25
C LYS A 102 -16.12 -3.77 -0.20
N ILE A 103 -15.11 -4.58 -0.46
CA ILE A 103 -13.73 -4.13 -0.68
C ILE A 103 -13.69 -3.30 -1.96
N MET A 104 -12.93 -2.20 -1.95
CA MET A 104 -12.75 -1.32 -3.09
C MET A 104 -12.00 -2.04 -4.21
N ASN A 105 -12.60 -2.07 -5.40
CA ASN A 105 -11.99 -2.67 -6.58
C ASN A 105 -10.98 -1.71 -7.23
N LEU A 106 -10.06 -2.21 -8.06
CA LEU A 106 -9.08 -1.37 -8.78
C LEU A 106 -9.74 -0.25 -9.60
N LYS A 107 -10.82 -0.55 -10.34
CA LYS A 107 -11.55 0.47 -11.13
C LYS A 107 -12.12 1.57 -10.25
N GLU A 108 -12.65 1.21 -9.09
CA GLU A 108 -13.17 2.18 -8.13
C GLU A 108 -12.03 2.99 -7.51
N ALA A 109 -10.91 2.36 -7.19
CA ALA A 109 -9.72 3.03 -6.70
C ALA A 109 -9.20 4.07 -7.69
N LYS A 110 -9.19 3.77 -9.00
CA LYS A 110 -8.82 4.75 -10.04
C LYS A 110 -9.75 5.96 -10.04
N GLU A 111 -11.04 5.77 -9.83
CA GLU A 111 -12.02 6.85 -9.74
C GLU A 111 -11.84 7.67 -8.45
N VAL A 112 -11.70 7.02 -7.29
CA VAL A 112 -11.44 7.71 -6.01
C VAL A 112 -10.13 8.47 -6.05
N CYS A 113 -9.10 7.95 -6.74
CA CYS A 113 -7.83 8.63 -6.88
C CYS A 113 -7.94 9.99 -7.58
N LYS A 114 -8.97 10.24 -8.40
CA LYS A 114 -9.15 11.54 -9.07
C LYS A 114 -9.29 12.67 -8.06
N ASP A 115 -9.97 12.41 -6.95
CA ASP A 115 -10.03 13.32 -5.82
C ASP A 115 -8.85 13.05 -4.86
N ARG A 116 -8.07 14.10 -4.62
CA ARG A 116 -6.85 14.03 -3.83
C ARG A 116 -7.16 13.80 -2.35
N ASP A 117 -8.21 14.43 -1.83
CA ASP A 117 -8.46 14.46 -0.39
C ASP A 117 -9.16 13.18 0.08
N THR A 118 -10.10 12.65 -0.70
CA THR A 118 -10.63 11.30 -0.46
C THR A 118 -9.55 10.23 -0.53
N TRP A 119 -8.64 10.29 -1.52
CA TRP A 119 -7.52 9.34 -1.58
C TRP A 119 -6.55 9.47 -0.40
N ARG A 120 -6.29 10.69 0.07
CA ARG A 120 -5.50 10.91 1.29
C ARG A 120 -6.16 10.30 2.52
N SER A 121 -7.47 10.45 2.67
CA SER A 121 -8.21 9.82 3.78
C SER A 121 -8.13 8.30 3.72
N VAL A 122 -8.21 7.70 2.53
CA VAL A 122 -8.02 6.25 2.34
C VAL A 122 -6.63 5.81 2.79
N LEU A 123 -5.58 6.54 2.39
CA LEU A 123 -4.20 6.23 2.80
C LEU A 123 -3.98 6.40 4.31
N SER A 124 -4.60 7.42 4.91
CA SER A 124 -4.53 7.67 6.35
C SER A 124 -5.23 6.56 7.15
N GLY A 125 -6.32 6.02 6.62
CA GLY A 125 -7.07 4.91 7.21
C GLY A 125 -6.55 3.51 6.86
N TYR A 126 -5.44 3.40 6.11
CA TYR A 126 -4.89 2.10 5.73
C TYR A 126 -4.37 1.37 6.99
N PRO A 127 -4.80 0.12 7.24
CA PRO A 127 -4.48 -0.58 8.48
C PRO A 127 -2.97 -0.82 8.58
N VAL A 128 -2.46 -0.73 9.81
CA VAL A 128 -1.12 -1.21 10.13
C VAL A 128 -1.19 -2.72 10.18
N ARG A 129 -0.32 -3.41 9.42
CA ARG A 129 -0.19 -4.85 9.56
C ARG A 129 0.51 -5.14 10.88
N ASP A 130 -0.16 -5.88 11.75
CA ASP A 130 0.52 -6.49 12.89
C ASP A 130 1.43 -7.58 12.34
N CYS A 131 2.75 -7.36 12.42
CA CYS A 131 3.72 -8.41 12.16
C CYS A 131 3.77 -9.32 13.39
N ALA A 132 3.17 -10.49 13.28
CA ALA A 132 3.43 -11.62 14.18
C ALA A 132 4.81 -12.25 13.90
#